data_AF-J9ZC04-F1
#
_entry.id   AF-J9ZC04-F1
#
_cell.length_a   1.000
_cell.length_b   1.000
_cell.length_c   1.000
_cell.angle_alpha   90.00
_cell.angle_beta   90.00
_cell.angle_gamma   90.00
#
_symmetry.space_group_name_H-M   'P 1'
#
loop_
_entity.id
_entity.type
_entity.pdbx_description
1 polymer ?
#
loop_
_entity_poly.entity_id
_entity_poly.type
_entity_poly.pdbx_seq_one_letter_code
_entity_poly.pdbx_strand_id
1 'polypeptide(L)'
;MRKTVTGACGAILCVLGACATAPDANVAPQHLLLDDHSTRFYVKTIPVPPRSSQIIVIRKAVLDTIHHISFSEFLRQSEPHSVKAHYYLMDYSRTVVESPEDHPEGEWKYPVFGSPYRFRYKGTVVVLRSEWEAEKEREKKKLAEALRKEQRKKKVEDRLGSGLVPLVKGPEGGKILQEDKDALTEVLPSGAYIVHPASELTRRGYRFVDGQWEGPSPNPS
;
A
#
# COMPACT_ATOMS: atom_id res chain seq x y z
N MET A 1 -77.69 -25.61 -30.01
CA MET A 1 -77.78 -24.21 -30.50
C MET A 1 -76.61 -23.45 -29.85
N ARG A 2 -75.45 -23.24 -30.51
CA ARG A 2 -75.05 -22.09 -31.38
C ARG A 2 -75.65 -20.76 -30.89
N LYS A 3 -74.90 -19.70 -30.56
CA LYS A 3 -73.85 -18.93 -31.30
C LYS A 3 -72.91 -18.23 -30.28
N THR A 4 -71.56 -18.26 -30.31
CA THR A 4 -70.54 -17.57 -31.16
C THR A 4 -70.73 -16.06 -31.38
N VAL A 5 -69.77 -15.24 -30.88
CA VAL A 5 -69.02 -14.16 -31.58
C VAL A 5 -67.78 -13.85 -30.68
N THR A 6 -66.55 -14.31 -30.93
CA THR A 6 -65.46 -13.81 -31.83
C THR A 6 -65.06 -12.33 -31.69
N GLY A 7 -63.84 -12.11 -31.19
CA GLY A 7 -63.01 -10.93 -31.46
C GLY A 7 -61.55 -11.37 -31.43
N ALA A 8 -60.90 -11.40 -32.60
CA ALA A 8 -59.58 -11.95 -32.86
C ALA A 8 -58.53 -10.85 -33.12
N CYS A 9 -57.25 -11.26 -33.10
CA CYS A 9 -56.04 -10.60 -33.60
C CYS A 9 -55.47 -9.45 -32.72
N GLY A 10 -54.16 -9.32 -32.51
CA GLY A 10 -53.04 -9.88 -33.27
C GLY A 10 -51.91 -10.42 -32.38
N ALA A 11 -51.42 -11.58 -32.80
CA ALA A 11 -50.09 -12.06 -32.47
C ALA A 11 -49.05 -11.15 -33.13
N ILE A 12 -48.00 -10.80 -32.39
CA ILE A 12 -46.69 -10.52 -32.97
C ILE A 12 -45.76 -11.61 -32.44
N LEU A 13 -45.58 -12.64 -33.25
CA LEU A 13 -44.46 -13.56 -33.21
C LEU A 13 -43.35 -12.99 -34.11
N CYS A 14 -42.10 -13.04 -33.64
CA CYS A 14 -40.87 -13.40 -34.36
C CYS A 14 -39.69 -13.08 -33.43
N VAL A 15 -39.14 -14.02 -32.65
CA VAL A 15 -38.30 -15.21 -33.00
C VAL A 15 -36.83 -14.84 -33.20
N LEU A 16 -35.98 -15.58 -32.46
CA LEU A 16 -34.57 -15.99 -32.66
C LEU A 16 -33.74 -15.68 -31.40
N GLY A 17 -33.57 -16.65 -30.49
CA GLY A 17 -32.50 -17.66 -30.53
C GLY A 17 -31.59 -17.39 -29.32
N ALA A 18 -31.16 -18.31 -28.47
CA ALA A 18 -30.98 -19.75 -28.61
C ALA A 18 -31.20 -20.41 -27.24
N CYS A 19 -31.67 -21.65 -27.29
CA CYS A 19 -31.52 -22.61 -26.19
C CYS A 19 -30.02 -22.80 -25.91
N ALA A 20 -29.51 -22.20 -24.84
CA ALA A 20 -28.26 -22.64 -24.25
C ALA A 20 -28.63 -23.70 -23.20
N THR A 21 -28.47 -24.95 -23.63
CA THR A 21 -28.32 -26.12 -22.76
C THR A 21 -27.54 -25.75 -21.50
N ALA A 22 -28.16 -25.96 -20.35
CA ALA A 22 -27.46 -25.93 -19.07
C ALA A 22 -26.26 -26.88 -19.14
N PRO A 23 -25.03 -26.44 -18.84
CA PRO A 23 -24.01 -27.38 -18.48
C PRO A 23 -24.34 -27.84 -17.06
N ASP A 24 -24.83 -29.07 -16.95
CA ASP A 24 -24.61 -29.90 -15.76
C ASP A 24 -23.09 -30.03 -15.58
N ALA A 25 -22.52 -29.07 -14.87
CA ALA A 25 -21.20 -29.18 -14.30
C ALA A 25 -21.40 -29.16 -12.79
N ASN A 26 -21.18 -30.32 -12.17
CA ASN A 26 -20.78 -30.43 -10.78
C ASN A 26 -19.47 -29.64 -10.58
N VAL A 27 -19.57 -28.32 -10.59
CA VAL A 27 -18.48 -27.43 -10.21
C VAL A 27 -18.57 -27.35 -8.69
N ALA A 28 -17.65 -28.04 -8.01
CA ALA A 28 -17.42 -27.82 -6.59
C ALA A 28 -17.42 -26.31 -6.33
N PRO A 29 -18.08 -25.80 -5.27
CA PRO A 29 -18.20 -24.36 -5.04
C PRO A 29 -16.80 -23.76 -5.13
N GLN A 30 -16.55 -22.96 -6.16
CA GLN A 30 -15.27 -22.29 -6.31
C GLN A 30 -15.20 -21.32 -5.15
N HIS A 31 -14.42 -21.65 -4.12
CA HIS A 31 -14.13 -20.69 -3.06
C HIS A 31 -13.44 -19.50 -3.73
N LEU A 32 -14.07 -18.34 -3.68
CA LEU A 32 -13.57 -17.08 -4.24
C LEU A 32 -13.07 -16.22 -3.08
N LEU A 33 -11.94 -15.55 -3.32
CA LEU A 33 -11.42 -14.52 -2.44
C LEU A 33 -12.03 -13.18 -2.84
N LEU A 34 -12.54 -12.43 -1.86
CA LEU A 34 -12.97 -11.05 -2.04
C LEU A 34 -11.79 -10.11 -1.80
N ASP A 35 -11.48 -9.29 -2.79
CA ASP A 35 -10.34 -8.36 -2.81
C ASP A 35 -10.65 -7.08 -1.98
N ASP A 36 -9.66 -6.57 -1.24
CA ASP A 36 -9.75 -5.33 -0.46
C ASP A 36 -9.97 -4.07 -1.32
N HIS A 37 -9.55 -4.09 -2.57
CA HIS A 37 -9.79 -3.03 -3.56
C HIS A 37 -11.21 -3.01 -4.11
N SER A 38 -12.05 -3.95 -3.70
CA SER A 38 -13.44 -4.01 -4.11
C SER A 38 -14.23 -2.81 -3.56
N THR A 39 -15.14 -2.28 -4.37
CA THR A 39 -15.94 -1.10 -4.03
C THR A 39 -17.35 -1.49 -3.60
N ARG A 40 -18.13 -0.51 -3.14
CA ARG A 40 -19.56 -0.73 -2.83
C ARG A 40 -20.37 -1.25 -4.03
N PHE A 41 -19.96 -0.92 -5.25
CA PHE A 41 -20.70 -1.25 -6.48
C PHE A 41 -20.10 -2.39 -7.27
N TYR A 42 -18.83 -2.73 -7.02
CA TYR A 42 -18.10 -3.75 -7.77
C TYR A 42 -17.26 -4.62 -6.84
N VAL A 43 -17.58 -5.91 -6.80
CA VAL A 43 -16.85 -6.91 -6.03
C VAL A 43 -15.85 -7.60 -6.95
N LYS A 44 -14.56 -7.43 -6.64
CA LYS A 44 -13.49 -8.09 -7.37
C LYS A 44 -13.19 -9.42 -6.67
N THR A 45 -13.41 -10.50 -7.41
CA THR A 45 -13.21 -11.87 -6.92
C THR A 45 -11.98 -12.48 -7.56
N ILE A 46 -11.15 -13.14 -6.76
CA ILE A 46 -9.96 -13.86 -7.23
C ILE A 46 -10.16 -15.35 -6.90
N PRO A 47 -9.81 -16.28 -7.81
CA PRO A 47 -9.88 -17.69 -7.50
C PRO A 47 -8.96 -18.04 -6.34
N VAL A 48 -9.44 -18.84 -5.39
CA VAL A 48 -8.60 -19.37 -4.32
C VAL A 48 -7.46 -20.19 -4.95
N PRO A 49 -6.19 -19.91 -4.59
CA PRO A 49 -5.07 -20.68 -5.10
C PRO A 49 -5.25 -22.18 -4.79
N PRO A 50 -4.90 -23.08 -5.72
CA PRO A 50 -5.13 -24.51 -5.56
C PRO A 50 -4.32 -25.13 -4.41
N ARG A 51 -3.29 -24.43 -3.92
CA ARG A 51 -2.44 -24.86 -2.81
C ARG A 51 -2.71 -24.00 -1.58
N SER A 52 -3.20 -24.63 -0.51
CA SER A 52 -3.44 -23.97 0.79
C SER A 52 -2.19 -23.32 1.38
N SER A 53 -0.98 -23.84 1.06
CA SER A 53 0.30 -23.28 1.49
C SER A 53 0.64 -21.90 0.91
N GLN A 54 -0.13 -21.43 -0.07
CA GLN A 54 -0.02 -20.10 -0.67
C GLN A 54 -0.90 -19.07 0.03
N ILE A 55 -1.73 -19.48 0.98
CA ILE A 55 -2.65 -18.63 1.71
C ILE A 55 -2.21 -18.59 3.17
N ILE A 56 -1.99 -17.38 3.68
CA ILE A 56 -1.69 -17.15 5.09
C ILE A 56 -3.00 -16.69 5.73
N VAL A 57 -3.54 -17.50 6.63
CA VAL A 57 -4.71 -17.13 7.43
C VAL A 57 -4.26 -16.17 8.52
N ILE A 58 -4.78 -14.95 8.49
CA ILE A 58 -4.45 -13.92 9.45
C ILE A 58 -5.41 -13.99 10.64
N ARG A 59 -6.72 -14.02 10.37
CA ARG A 59 -7.75 -14.01 11.41
C ARG A 59 -9.07 -14.54 10.89
N LYS A 60 -9.80 -15.25 11.76
CA LYS A 60 -11.24 -15.49 11.59
C LYS A 60 -12.00 -14.35 12.27
N ALA A 61 -12.71 -13.55 11.49
CA ALA A 61 -13.43 -12.38 11.96
C ALA A 61 -14.92 -12.67 12.05
N VAL A 62 -15.53 -12.19 13.14
CA VAL A 62 -16.97 -12.16 13.34
C VAL A 62 -17.32 -10.77 13.83
N LEU A 63 -18.31 -10.16 13.22
CA LEU A 63 -18.78 -8.83 13.57
C LEU A 63 -20.31 -8.82 13.58
N ASP A 64 -20.89 -8.39 14.68
CA ASP A 64 -22.32 -8.23 14.85
C ASP A 64 -22.65 -6.73 14.86
N THR A 65 -23.52 -6.26 13.95
CA THR A 65 -23.89 -4.84 13.81
C THR A 65 -25.38 -4.64 13.55
N ILE A 66 -25.92 -3.52 14.01
CA ILE A 66 -27.31 -3.10 13.70
C ILE A 66 -27.39 -2.55 12.27
N HIS A 67 -26.32 -1.93 11.81
CA HIS A 67 -26.23 -1.32 10.49
C HIS A 67 -25.83 -2.32 9.42
N HIS A 68 -26.36 -2.12 8.23
CA HIS A 68 -25.94 -2.87 7.05
C HIS A 68 -24.62 -2.29 6.53
N ILE A 69 -23.54 -3.06 6.64
CA ILE A 69 -22.21 -2.67 6.17
C ILE A 69 -21.84 -3.44 4.90
N SER A 70 -20.94 -2.86 4.11
CA SER A 70 -20.36 -3.54 2.95
C SER A 70 -19.30 -4.56 3.38
N PHE A 71 -18.99 -5.55 2.53
CA PHE A 71 -17.93 -6.52 2.85
C PHE A 71 -16.55 -5.82 2.96
N SER A 72 -16.30 -4.74 2.21
CA SER A 72 -15.03 -3.99 2.29
C SER A 72 -14.91 -3.23 3.60
N GLU A 73 -16.02 -2.71 4.12
CA GLU A 73 -16.08 -2.12 5.45
C GLU A 73 -15.88 -3.18 6.55
N PHE A 74 -16.49 -4.36 6.40
CA PHE A 74 -16.22 -5.49 7.28
C PHE A 74 -14.75 -5.92 7.25
N LEU A 75 -14.15 -5.99 6.06
CA LEU A 75 -12.73 -6.33 5.89
C LEU A 75 -11.84 -5.30 6.59
N ARG A 76 -12.06 -4.00 6.35
CA ARG A 76 -11.31 -2.91 7.03
C ARG A 76 -11.41 -2.96 8.55
N GLN A 77 -12.59 -3.25 9.11
CA GLN A 77 -12.75 -3.40 10.56
C GLN A 77 -12.08 -4.68 11.10
N SER A 78 -11.88 -5.67 10.24
CA SER A 78 -11.26 -6.95 10.57
C SER A 78 -9.75 -6.99 10.30
N GLU A 79 -9.23 -6.05 9.51
CA GLU A 79 -7.84 -5.95 9.10
C GLU A 79 -6.91 -5.68 10.30
N PRO A 80 -5.81 -6.44 10.44
CA PRO A 80 -4.76 -6.08 11.37
C PRO A 80 -3.98 -4.88 10.84
N HIS A 81 -4.02 -3.78 11.59
CA HIS A 81 -3.30 -2.54 11.27
C HIS A 81 -1.77 -2.68 11.37
N SER A 82 -1.26 -3.85 11.77
CA SER A 82 0.15 -4.10 12.03
C SER A 82 0.99 -4.38 10.78
N VAL A 83 0.37 -4.80 9.67
CA VAL A 83 1.09 -5.09 8.42
C VAL A 83 0.37 -4.46 7.24
N LYS A 84 1.13 -3.73 6.40
CA LYS A 84 0.63 -3.12 5.17
C LYS A 84 0.58 -4.14 4.03
N ALA A 85 -0.17 -5.22 4.20
CA ALA A 85 -0.39 -6.20 3.15
C ALA A 85 -1.70 -5.94 2.39
N HIS A 86 -1.83 -6.56 1.22
CA HIS A 86 -3.12 -6.68 0.54
C HIS A 86 -3.90 -7.83 1.17
N TYR A 87 -5.12 -7.54 1.61
CA TYR A 87 -5.94 -8.49 2.34
C TYR A 87 -7.07 -9.01 1.47
N TYR A 88 -7.41 -10.28 1.69
CA TYR A 88 -8.51 -10.94 1.04
C TYR A 88 -9.45 -11.52 2.07
N LEU A 89 -10.72 -11.63 1.70
CA LEU A 89 -11.74 -12.28 2.52
C LEU A 89 -12.16 -13.60 1.89
N MET A 90 -12.04 -14.67 2.67
CA MET A 90 -12.46 -16.02 2.32
C MET A 90 -13.67 -16.42 3.15
N ASP A 91 -14.57 -17.22 2.58
CA ASP A 91 -15.79 -17.74 3.23
C ASP A 91 -16.66 -16.64 3.86
N TYR A 92 -16.76 -15.50 3.18
CA TYR A 92 -17.58 -14.39 3.63
C TYR A 92 -19.06 -14.77 3.63
N SER A 93 -19.72 -14.54 4.75
CA SER A 93 -21.17 -14.69 4.88
C SER A 93 -21.75 -13.57 5.71
N ARG A 94 -22.98 -13.21 5.35
CA ARG A 94 -23.83 -12.28 6.09
C ARG A 94 -25.12 -12.97 6.45
N THR A 95 -25.39 -13.08 7.74
CA THR A 95 -26.61 -13.70 8.27
C THR A 95 -27.34 -12.71 9.17
N VAL A 96 -28.66 -12.82 9.23
CA VAL A 96 -29.47 -12.09 10.22
C VAL A 96 -29.57 -12.94 11.47
N VAL A 97 -29.35 -12.34 12.63
CA VAL A 97 -29.51 -12.98 13.94
C VAL A 97 -30.63 -12.26 14.65
N GLU A 98 -31.64 -13.01 15.09
CA GLU A 98 -32.76 -12.50 15.86
C GLU A 98 -32.40 -12.39 17.34
N SER A 99 -33.07 -11.46 18.01
CA SER A 99 -32.85 -11.18 19.42
C SER A 99 -33.45 -12.26 20.31
N PRO A 100 -32.78 -12.66 21.41
CA PRO A 100 -33.45 -13.41 22.47
C PRO A 100 -34.58 -12.58 23.10
N GLU A 101 -35.55 -13.23 23.74
CA GLU A 101 -36.74 -12.57 24.31
C GLU A 101 -36.38 -11.43 25.27
N ASP A 102 -35.36 -11.62 26.11
CA ASP A 102 -34.80 -10.60 26.99
C ASP A 102 -33.47 -10.06 26.44
N HIS A 103 -33.47 -8.82 25.96
CA HIS A 103 -32.28 -8.18 25.40
C HIS A 103 -32.16 -6.70 25.77
N PRO A 104 -30.94 -6.16 25.90
CA PRO A 104 -30.72 -4.75 26.19
C PRO A 104 -31.19 -3.85 25.03
N GLU A 105 -31.87 -2.76 25.38
CA GLU A 105 -32.29 -1.72 24.43
C GLU A 105 -31.07 -1.04 23.78
N GLY A 106 -31.13 -0.83 22.46
CA GLY A 106 -30.10 -0.12 21.70
C GLY A 106 -29.06 -0.99 21.00
N GLU A 107 -29.02 -2.30 21.25
CA GLU A 107 -28.12 -3.25 20.54
C GLU A 107 -28.74 -3.93 19.32
N TRP A 108 -30.03 -3.69 19.09
CA TRP A 108 -30.84 -4.40 18.09
C TRP A 108 -31.57 -3.44 17.17
N LYS A 109 -31.82 -3.87 15.93
CA LYS A 109 -32.67 -3.15 14.99
C LYS A 109 -34.11 -3.61 15.17
N TYR A 110 -35.01 -2.66 15.40
CA TYR A 110 -36.44 -2.92 15.59
C TYR A 110 -37.18 -2.71 14.26
N PRO A 111 -37.64 -3.78 13.58
CA PRO A 111 -38.53 -3.64 12.44
C PRO A 111 -39.94 -3.21 12.88
N VAL A 112 -40.74 -2.71 11.93
CA VAL A 112 -42.15 -2.39 12.17
C VAL A 112 -42.97 -3.65 12.48
N PHE A 113 -42.55 -4.80 11.94
CA PHE A 113 -43.13 -6.12 12.22
C PHE A 113 -42.01 -7.15 12.38
N GLY A 114 -42.17 -8.06 13.35
CA GLY A 114 -41.24 -9.17 13.61
C GLY A 114 -40.28 -8.93 14.78
N SER A 115 -39.42 -9.91 15.02
CA SER A 115 -38.44 -9.88 16.12
C SER A 115 -37.32 -8.87 15.84
N PRO A 116 -36.78 -8.19 16.87
CA PRO A 116 -35.59 -7.37 16.74
C PRO A 116 -34.41 -8.21 16.22
N TYR A 117 -33.56 -7.63 15.39
CA TYR A 117 -32.47 -8.36 14.74
C TYR A 117 -31.19 -7.55 14.59
N ARG A 118 -30.09 -8.26 14.34
CA ARG A 118 -28.80 -7.67 13.94
C ARG A 118 -28.18 -8.45 12.79
N PHE A 119 -27.28 -7.81 12.07
CA PHE A 119 -26.50 -8.45 11.02
C PHE A 119 -25.24 -9.04 11.63
N ARG A 120 -25.00 -10.32 11.35
CA ARG A 120 -23.77 -11.03 11.69
C ARG A 120 -22.97 -11.26 10.43
N TYR A 121 -21.76 -10.74 10.41
CA TYR A 121 -20.78 -10.93 9.35
C TYR A 121 -19.72 -11.91 9.83
N LYS A 122 -19.41 -12.90 8.99
CA LYS A 122 -18.33 -13.85 9.23
C LYS A 122 -17.43 -13.90 8.01
N GLY A 123 -16.14 -14.08 8.23
CA GLY A 123 -15.20 -14.36 7.17
C GLY A 123 -13.80 -14.60 7.71
N THR A 124 -12.96 -15.20 6.88
CA THR A 124 -11.56 -15.46 7.19
C THR A 124 -10.71 -14.45 6.40
N VAL A 125 -10.03 -13.57 7.12
CA VAL A 125 -9.06 -12.63 6.54
C VAL A 125 -7.79 -13.40 6.22
N VAL A 126 -7.39 -13.35 4.96
CA VAL A 126 -6.23 -14.06 4.44
C VAL A 126 -5.35 -13.14 3.62
N VAL A 127 -4.08 -13.50 3.48
CA VAL A 127 -3.14 -12.83 2.60
C VAL A 127 -2.47 -13.88 1.72
N LEU A 128 -2.18 -13.54 0.47
CA LEU A 128 -1.38 -14.41 -0.39
C LEU A 128 0.08 -14.36 0.05
N ARG A 129 0.69 -15.54 0.20
CA ARG A 129 2.07 -15.69 0.68
C ARG A 129 3.07 -14.90 -0.18
N SER A 130 2.88 -14.87 -1.50
CA SER A 130 3.70 -14.10 -2.43
C SER A 130 3.66 -12.59 -2.15
N GLU A 131 2.48 -12.06 -1.81
CA GLU A 131 2.30 -10.64 -1.51
C GLU A 131 2.85 -10.30 -0.14
N TRP A 132 2.68 -11.19 0.83
CA TRP A 132 3.29 -11.05 2.16
C TRP A 132 4.82 -11.00 2.11
N GLU A 133 5.43 -11.92 1.36
CA GLU A 133 6.88 -11.97 1.18
C GLU A 133 7.39 -10.72 0.44
N ALA A 134 6.70 -10.30 -0.62
CA ALA A 134 7.04 -9.08 -1.36
C ALA A 134 6.98 -7.82 -0.49
N GLU A 135 5.96 -7.68 0.37
CA GLU A 135 5.86 -6.52 1.25
C GLU A 135 6.95 -6.54 2.33
N LYS A 136 7.25 -7.71 2.91
CA LYS A 136 8.36 -7.84 3.86
C LYS A 136 9.71 -7.44 3.25
N GLU A 137 9.92 -7.74 1.98
CA GLU A 137 11.13 -7.30 1.27
C GLU A 137 11.16 -5.77 1.07
N ARG A 138 10.02 -5.15 0.73
CA ARG A 138 9.90 -3.69 0.60
C ARG A 138 10.13 -2.99 1.93
N GLU A 139 9.58 -3.49 3.04
CA GLU A 139 9.82 -2.95 4.38
C GLU A 139 11.32 -2.98 4.73
N LYS A 140 12.00 -4.11 4.47
CA LYS A 140 13.46 -4.22 4.68
C LYS A 140 14.24 -3.20 3.86
N LYS A 141 13.89 -2.99 2.59
CA LYS A 141 14.54 -2.00 1.72
C LYS A 141 14.33 -0.57 2.23
N LYS A 142 13.11 -0.23 2.64
CA LYS A 142 12.80 1.09 3.22
C LYS A 142 13.57 1.36 4.50
N LEU A 143 13.65 0.37 5.40
CA LEU A 143 14.44 0.48 6.63
C LEU A 143 15.94 0.67 6.34
N ALA A 144 16.49 -0.09 5.40
CA ALA A 144 17.89 0.05 4.99
C ALA A 144 18.17 1.44 4.38
N GLU A 145 17.26 1.98 3.57
CA GLU A 145 17.40 3.33 3.01
C GLU A 145 17.28 4.42 4.08
N ALA A 146 16.34 4.27 5.01
CA ALA A 146 16.18 5.19 6.14
C ALA A 146 17.44 5.24 7.02
N LEU A 147 18.00 4.07 7.37
CA LEU A 147 19.26 3.98 8.11
C LEU A 147 20.43 4.64 7.35
N ARG A 148 20.52 4.45 6.03
CA ARG A 148 21.54 5.14 5.21
C ARG A 148 21.35 6.66 5.22
N LYS A 149 20.12 7.15 5.18
CA LYS A 149 19.83 8.60 5.28
C LYS A 149 20.19 9.15 6.66
N GLU A 150 19.88 8.44 7.74
CA GLU A 150 20.28 8.85 9.08
C GLU A 150 21.80 8.85 9.27
N GLN A 151 22.51 7.84 8.77
CA GLN A 151 23.97 7.82 8.80
C GLN A 151 24.58 8.99 8.01
N ARG A 152 24.01 9.33 6.85
CA ARG A 152 24.44 10.51 6.08
C ARG A 152 24.17 11.81 6.84
N LYS A 153 23.02 11.94 7.52
CA LYS A 153 22.70 13.12 8.34
C LYS A 153 23.65 13.25 9.52
N LYS A 154 23.92 12.18 10.26
CA LYS A 154 24.90 12.17 11.35
C LYS A 154 26.31 12.55 10.87
N LYS A 155 26.74 12.03 9.72
CA LYS A 155 28.02 12.43 9.11
C LYS A 155 28.06 13.93 8.77
N VAL A 156 26.95 14.52 8.34
CA VAL A 156 26.88 15.96 8.06
C VAL A 156 26.87 16.79 9.35
N GLU A 157 26.15 16.34 10.39
CA GLU A 157 26.14 16.98 11.71
C GLU A 157 27.51 16.91 12.41
N ASP A 158 28.20 15.77 12.33
CA ASP A 158 29.57 15.62 12.83
C ASP A 158 30.56 16.55 12.10
N ARG A 159 30.34 16.81 10.81
CA ARG A 159 31.15 17.77 10.03
C ARG A 159 30.87 19.22 10.41
N LEU A 160 29.62 19.58 10.68
CA LEU A 160 29.22 20.92 11.15
C LEU A 160 29.85 21.28 12.52
N GLY A 161 30.14 20.29 13.37
CA GLY A 161 30.86 20.48 14.64
C GLY A 161 32.35 20.81 14.50
N SER A 162 32.93 20.69 13.29
CA SER A 162 34.38 20.87 13.05
C SER A 162 34.78 22.26 12.54
N GLY A 163 33.82 23.13 12.19
CA GLY A 163 34.07 24.44 11.58
C GLY A 163 34.59 24.42 10.14
N LEU A 164 34.75 23.23 9.55
CA LEU A 164 35.14 23.02 8.16
C LEU A 164 33.91 22.73 7.30
N VAL A 165 33.85 23.33 6.11
CA VAL A 165 32.73 23.20 5.17
C VAL A 165 33.28 22.75 3.81
N PRO A 166 32.58 21.88 3.07
CA PRO A 166 32.95 21.54 1.69
C PRO A 166 33.11 22.79 0.82
N LEU A 167 34.18 22.83 0.03
CA LEU A 167 34.46 23.97 -0.83
C LEU A 167 33.49 24.03 -2.01
N VAL A 168 32.79 25.16 -2.15
CA VAL A 168 31.97 25.48 -3.35
C VAL A 168 32.81 26.17 -4.42
N LYS A 169 33.87 26.86 -3.99
CA LYS A 169 34.87 27.56 -4.81
C LYS A 169 36.24 27.23 -4.24
N GLY A 170 37.27 27.24 -5.08
CA GLY A 170 38.61 27.02 -4.57
C GLY A 170 39.12 28.21 -3.76
N PRO A 171 40.33 28.09 -3.17
CA PRO A 171 40.87 29.06 -2.22
C PRO A 171 40.96 30.49 -2.75
N GLU A 172 41.19 30.67 -4.06
CA GLU A 172 41.27 31.99 -4.70
C GLU A 172 39.91 32.43 -5.29
N GLY A 173 38.83 31.73 -4.96
CA GLY A 173 37.47 32.05 -5.41
C GLY A 173 37.14 31.57 -6.82
N GLY A 174 37.96 30.68 -7.39
CA GLY A 174 37.75 30.06 -8.70
C GLY A 174 36.75 28.90 -8.66
N LYS A 175 36.33 28.46 -9.85
CA LYS A 175 35.53 27.25 -10.01
C LYS A 175 36.43 26.02 -9.94
N ILE A 176 36.11 25.09 -9.06
CA ILE A 176 36.86 23.84 -8.91
C ILE A 176 36.61 22.94 -10.13
N LEU A 177 37.68 22.42 -10.71
CA LEU A 177 37.63 21.50 -11.84
C LEU A 177 37.92 20.06 -11.41
N GLN A 178 38.89 19.88 -10.51
CA GLN A 178 39.36 18.57 -10.08
C GLN A 178 39.82 18.64 -8.63
N GLU A 179 39.40 17.64 -7.85
CA GLU A 179 39.74 17.47 -6.44
C GLU A 179 40.37 16.09 -6.25
N ASP A 180 41.63 16.06 -5.85
CA ASP A 180 42.34 14.85 -5.49
C ASP A 180 42.98 15.03 -4.11
N LYS A 181 43.38 13.91 -3.49
CA LYS A 181 44.05 13.93 -2.18
C LYS A 181 45.35 14.75 -2.19
N ASP A 182 46.01 14.83 -3.35
CA ASP A 182 47.32 15.43 -3.49
C ASP A 182 47.28 16.88 -4.02
N ALA A 183 46.18 17.29 -4.66
CA ALA A 183 46.03 18.64 -5.23
C ALA A 183 44.57 19.03 -5.46
N LEU A 184 44.32 20.34 -5.52
CA LEU A 184 43.05 20.96 -5.93
C LEU A 184 43.32 21.86 -7.14
N THR A 185 42.55 21.67 -8.22
CA THR A 185 42.65 22.52 -9.41
C THR A 185 41.43 23.40 -9.56
N GLU A 186 41.62 24.71 -9.67
CA GLU A 186 40.56 25.68 -9.90
C GLU A 186 40.83 26.57 -11.12
N VAL A 187 39.75 27.12 -11.69
CA VAL A 187 39.80 28.13 -12.74
C VAL A 187 39.21 29.43 -12.24
N LEU A 188 40.02 30.49 -12.31
CA LEU A 188 39.60 31.83 -11.94
C LEU A 188 38.65 32.43 -12.97
N PRO A 189 37.86 33.47 -12.60
CA PRO A 189 37.06 34.23 -13.56
C PRO A 189 37.88 34.85 -14.70
N SER A 190 39.18 35.08 -14.49
CA SER A 190 40.14 35.52 -15.51
C SER A 190 40.49 34.46 -16.55
N GLY A 191 40.10 33.19 -16.33
CA GLY A 191 40.47 32.05 -17.16
C GLY A 191 41.81 31.40 -16.80
N ALA A 192 42.52 31.91 -15.78
CA ALA A 192 43.74 31.29 -15.29
C ALA A 192 43.45 30.00 -14.51
N TYR A 193 44.26 28.97 -14.75
CA TYR A 193 44.21 27.70 -14.02
C TYR A 193 45.22 27.74 -12.88
N ILE A 194 44.77 27.43 -11.68
CA ILE A 194 45.61 27.37 -10.48
C ILE A 194 45.52 25.96 -9.91
N VAL A 195 46.68 25.38 -9.62
CA VAL A 195 46.80 24.09 -8.95
C VAL A 195 47.38 24.34 -7.57
N HIS A 196 46.60 24.02 -6.54
CA HIS A 196 47.00 24.09 -5.14
C HIS A 196 47.49 22.71 -4.69
N PRO A 197 48.78 22.51 -4.38
CA PRO A 197 49.26 21.26 -3.82
C PRO A 197 48.70 21.05 -2.40
N ALA A 198 48.52 19.78 -2.00
CA ALA A 198 47.97 19.41 -0.69
C ALA A 198 48.72 20.04 0.50
N SER A 199 50.04 20.21 0.38
CA SER A 199 50.86 20.86 1.40
C SER A 199 50.47 22.32 1.63
N GLU A 200 50.13 23.06 0.56
CA GLU A 200 49.66 24.44 0.64
C GLU A 200 48.26 24.51 1.24
N LEU A 201 47.34 23.65 0.77
CA LEU A 201 45.97 23.56 1.28
C LEU A 201 45.96 23.25 2.77
N THR A 202 46.75 22.27 3.21
CA THR A 202 46.86 21.90 4.63
C THR A 202 47.41 23.05 5.47
N ARG A 203 48.40 23.79 4.95
CA ARG A 203 48.96 24.98 5.61
C ARG A 203 47.94 26.11 5.75
N ARG A 204 47.06 26.27 4.76
CA ARG A 204 45.96 27.24 4.78
C ARG A 204 44.75 26.76 5.61
N GLY A 205 44.82 25.56 6.21
CA GLY A 205 43.79 25.02 7.10
C GLY A 205 42.73 24.16 6.43
N TYR A 206 42.92 23.77 5.17
CA TYR A 206 42.03 22.86 4.44
C TYR A 206 42.35 21.39 4.72
N ARG A 207 41.36 20.50 4.60
CA ARG A 207 41.52 19.05 4.78
C ARG A 207 40.77 18.26 3.71
N PHE A 208 41.37 17.16 3.26
CA PHE A 208 40.72 16.24 2.32
C PHE A 208 39.91 15.18 3.08
N VAL A 209 38.59 15.17 2.89
CA VAL A 209 37.65 14.31 3.61
C VAL A 209 36.66 13.69 2.62
N ASP A 210 36.55 12.36 2.63
CA ASP A 210 35.60 11.59 1.80
C ASP A 210 35.58 11.98 0.31
N GLY A 211 36.76 12.28 -0.27
CA GLY A 211 36.91 12.58 -1.69
C GLY A 211 36.76 14.05 -2.06
N GLN A 212 36.68 14.97 -1.09
CA GLN A 212 36.56 16.41 -1.33
C GLN A 212 37.46 17.23 -0.40
N TRP A 213 37.85 18.42 -0.82
CA TRP A 213 38.54 19.39 0.06
C TRP A 213 37.53 20.21 0.86
N GLU A 214 37.69 20.22 2.19
CA GLU A 214 36.92 21.04 3.13
C GLU A 214 37.81 22.15 3.68
N GLY A 215 37.25 23.36 3.85
CA GLY A 215 37.98 24.55 4.28
C GLY A 215 37.32 25.28 5.44
N PRO A 216 38.04 26.20 6.10
CA PRO A 216 37.48 27.01 7.18
C PRO A 216 36.25 27.80 6.69
N SER A 217 35.18 27.81 7.49
CA SER A 217 33.98 28.59 7.18
C SER A 217 34.32 30.07 6.93
N PRO A 218 33.85 30.68 5.83
CA PRO A 218 34.13 32.09 5.52
C PRO A 218 33.51 33.08 6.51
N ASN A 219 32.60 32.62 7.39
CA ASN A 219 32.14 33.36 8.55
C ASN A 219 32.62 32.66 9.83
N PRO A 220 33.74 33.11 10.43
CA PRO A 220 33.95 32.89 11.84
C PRO A 220 32.97 33.78 12.61
N SER A 221 32.15 33.18 13.46
CA SER A 221 31.34 33.89 14.46
C SER A 221 32.21 34.77 15.35
#